data_AF-A0A9P5JP22-F1
#
_entry.id   AF-A0A9P5JP22-F1
#
_cell.length_a   1.000
_cell.length_b   1.000
_cell.length_c   1.000
_cell.angle_alpha   90.00
_cell.angle_beta   90.00
_cell.angle_gamma   90.00
#
_symmetry.space_group_name_H-M   'P 1'
#
loop_
_entity.id
_entity.type
_entity.pdbx_description
1 polymer ?
#
loop_
_entity_poly.entity_id
_entity_poly.type
_entity_poly.pdbx_seq_one_letter_code
_entity_poly.pdbx_strand_id
1 'polypeptide(L)'
;FPKLFLLLSETSNEPRTILTSLEKFFAAHLGMGMICLALGLVIATPTSPAISTHAMTPHPVLHPLIIPTSGVLLISSLVGYNTAKDIGTLGHIVAGVSGALGVWGTWVILFFEDSSKSKTTGANKRTSRFLFGNQAAASSIKSRWRKEHNQERR
;
A
#
# COMPACT_ATOMS: atom_id res chain seq x y z
N PHE A 1 -9.68 12.54 32.75
CA PHE A 1 -8.26 12.91 32.54
C PHE A 1 -7.26 12.63 33.68
N PRO A 2 -7.58 12.10 34.88
CA PRO A 2 -6.56 11.84 35.91
C PRO A 2 -5.76 10.53 35.73
N LYS A 3 -6.21 9.62 34.84
CA LYS A 3 -5.60 8.28 34.67
C LYS A 3 -4.19 8.32 34.05
N LEU A 4 -3.89 9.32 33.21
CA LEU A 4 -2.55 9.49 32.61
C LEU A 4 -1.50 9.86 33.66
N PHE A 5 -1.86 10.73 34.62
CA PHE A 5 -0.98 11.09 35.73
C PHE A 5 -0.76 9.91 36.69
N LEU A 6 -1.79 9.09 36.91
CA LEU A 6 -1.66 7.87 37.72
C LEU A 6 -0.77 6.81 37.03
N LEU A 7 -0.84 6.69 35.69
CA LEU A 7 0.04 5.84 34.89
C LEU A 7 1.52 6.31 34.94
N LEU A 8 1.77 7.62 34.92
CA LEU A 8 3.11 8.20 35.07
C LEU A 8 3.63 8.17 36.51
N SER A 9 2.73 8.19 37.50
CA SER A 9 3.06 8.17 38.93
C SER A 9 3.36 6.77 39.46
N GLU A 10 2.95 5.72 38.76
CA GLU A 10 3.20 4.33 39.16
C GLU A 10 4.58 3.86 38.71
N THR A 11 5.61 4.63 39.08
CA THR A 11 7.02 4.22 39.02
C THR A 11 7.40 3.42 40.27
N SER A 12 6.50 2.54 40.73
CA SER A 12 6.81 1.66 41.86
C SER A 12 7.97 0.74 41.45
N ASN A 13 8.95 0.56 42.33
CA ASN A 13 10.24 -0.10 42.12
C ASN A 13 10.18 -1.60 41.70
N GLU A 14 9.02 -2.13 41.32
CA GLU A 14 8.84 -3.50 40.83
C GLU A 14 8.55 -3.51 39.33
N PRO A 15 9.29 -4.31 38.53
CA PRO A 15 9.06 -4.40 37.11
C PRO A 15 7.67 -4.99 36.85
N ARG A 16 6.76 -4.18 36.30
CA ARG A 16 5.47 -4.66 35.79
C ARG A 16 5.72 -5.71 34.70
N THR A 17 5.41 -6.97 34.98
CA THR A 17 5.57 -8.10 34.07
C THR A 17 4.44 -8.23 33.04
N ILE A 18 3.36 -7.45 33.19
CA ILE A 18 2.17 -7.48 32.33
C ILE A 18 1.99 -6.12 31.67
N LEU A 19 2.08 -6.08 30.33
CA LEU A 19 1.79 -4.87 29.55
C LEU A 19 0.30 -4.57 29.56
N THR A 20 -0.04 -3.28 29.61
CA THR A 20 -1.42 -2.83 29.43
C THR A 20 -1.88 -3.06 27.98
N SER A 21 -3.18 -3.22 27.74
CA SER A 21 -3.74 -3.41 26.39
C SER A 21 -3.37 -2.27 25.43
N LEU A 22 -3.21 -1.06 25.97
CA LEU A 22 -2.81 0.13 25.22
C LEU A 22 -1.32 0.11 24.85
N GLU A 23 -0.43 -0.25 25.78
CA GLU A 23 1.00 -0.40 25.48
C GLU A 23 1.23 -1.51 24.46
N LYS A 24 0.55 -2.66 24.61
CA LYS A 24 0.62 -3.77 23.65
C LYS A 24 0.18 -3.33 22.25
N PHE A 25 -0.87 -2.50 22.16
CA PHE A 25 -1.35 -1.97 20.90
C PHE A 25 -0.34 -1.05 20.22
N PHE A 26 0.22 -0.09 20.97
CA PHE A 26 1.23 0.82 20.42
C PHE A 26 2.51 0.08 20.04
N ALA A 27 2.97 -0.87 20.86
CA ALA A 27 4.13 -1.70 20.55
C ALA A 27 3.94 -2.50 19.25
N ALA A 28 2.75 -3.06 19.02
CA ALA A 28 2.44 -3.78 17.78
C ALA A 28 2.47 -2.87 16.55
N HIS A 29 1.87 -1.67 16.64
CA HIS A 29 1.85 -0.69 15.55
C HIS A 29 3.23 -0.10 15.25
N LEU A 30 4.03 0.15 16.29
CA LEU A 30 5.41 0.59 16.14
C LEU A 30 6.28 -0.50 15.52
N GLY A 31 6.13 -1.76 15.95
CA GLY A 31 6.82 -2.91 15.34
C GLY A 31 6.49 -3.07 13.86
N MET A 32 5.21 -2.92 13.49
CA MET A 32 4.79 -2.87 12.08
C MET A 32 5.47 -1.74 11.30
N GLY A 33 5.57 -0.54 11.89
CA GLY A 33 6.31 0.58 11.31
C GLY A 33 7.80 0.30 11.10
N MET A 34 8.44 -0.37 12.05
CA MET A 34 9.86 -0.76 11.94
C MET A 34 10.07 -1.80 10.82
N ILE A 35 9.16 -2.76 10.66
CA ILE A 35 9.20 -3.71 9.54
C ILE A 35 9.05 -2.96 8.21
N CYS A 36 8.14 -1.99 8.13
CA CYS A 36 7.98 -1.15 6.95
C CYS A 36 9.28 -0.42 6.59
N LEU A 37 9.94 0.17 7.58
CA LEU A 37 11.22 0.86 7.38
C LEU A 37 12.32 -0.11 6.95
N ALA A 38 12.41 -1.29 7.57
CA ALA A 38 13.39 -2.31 7.20
C ALA A 38 13.22 -2.78 5.74
N LEU A 39 11.98 -3.10 5.33
CA LEU A 39 11.67 -3.43 3.95
C LEU A 39 11.98 -2.27 3.01
N GLY A 40 11.64 -1.05 3.43
CA GLY A 40 11.94 0.18 2.71
C GLY A 40 13.42 0.36 2.44
N LEU A 41 14.27 0.15 3.45
CA LEU A 41 15.72 0.20 3.29
C LEU A 41 16.23 -0.88 2.32
N VAL A 42 15.75 -2.12 2.45
CA VAL A 42 16.17 -3.23 1.58
C VAL A 42 15.82 -2.93 0.12
N ILE A 43 14.62 -2.42 -0.15
CA ILE A 43 14.16 -2.07 -1.50
C ILE A 43 14.88 -0.83 -2.03
N ALA A 44 15.15 0.15 -1.16
CA ALA A 44 15.81 1.40 -1.54
C ALA A 44 17.33 1.27 -1.70
N THR A 45 17.96 0.19 -1.22
CA THR A 45 19.41 -0.01 -1.34
C THR A 45 19.76 -0.43 -2.77
N PRO A 46 20.45 0.42 -3.56
CA PRO A 46 20.89 0.05 -4.89
C PRO A 46 21.97 -1.04 -4.80
N THR A 47 21.74 -2.20 -5.41
CA THR A 47 22.67 -3.35 -5.43
C THR A 47 23.78 -3.26 -6.48
N SER A 48 24.06 -2.07 -7.05
CA SER A 48 25.08 -1.88 -8.09
C SER A 48 25.92 -0.62 -7.85
N PRO A 49 27.19 -0.59 -8.30
CA PRO A 49 28.14 0.43 -7.91
C PRO A 49 27.73 1.81 -8.44
N ALA A 50 28.10 2.83 -7.67
CA ALA A 50 27.76 4.24 -7.84
C ALA A 50 28.38 4.88 -9.10
N ILE A 51 28.08 4.38 -10.30
CA ILE A 51 28.11 5.16 -11.54
C ILE A 51 26.98 4.62 -12.42
N SER A 52 25.82 5.27 -12.38
CA SER A 52 25.03 5.42 -13.58
C SER A 52 24.52 6.85 -13.59
N THR A 53 25.05 7.58 -14.56
CA THR A 53 24.55 8.85 -15.02
C THR A 53 23.04 8.84 -14.99
N HIS A 54 22.49 9.99 -14.59
CA HIS A 54 21.08 10.34 -14.54
C HIS A 54 20.40 10.07 -15.89
N ALA A 55 20.18 8.80 -16.24
CA ALA A 55 19.35 8.40 -17.35
C ALA A 55 17.95 8.74 -16.89
N MET A 56 17.47 9.92 -17.32
CA MET A 56 16.08 10.30 -17.30
C MET A 56 15.28 9.13 -17.88
N THR A 57 14.81 8.24 -17.01
CA THR A 57 13.86 7.23 -17.39
C THR A 57 12.57 7.99 -17.70
N PRO A 58 12.05 7.92 -18.94
CA PRO A 58 10.84 8.66 -19.33
C PRO A 58 9.56 8.08 -18.72
N HIS A 59 9.69 7.24 -17.68
CA HIS A 59 8.60 6.48 -17.09
C HIS A 59 8.48 6.79 -15.60
N PRO A 60 7.25 7.04 -15.12
CA PRO A 60 7.02 7.36 -13.72
C PRO A 60 7.44 6.17 -12.85
N VAL A 61 8.50 6.36 -12.06
CA VAL A 61 9.00 5.33 -11.13
C VAL A 61 8.20 5.43 -9.84
N LEU A 62 7.55 4.34 -9.45
CA LEU A 62 6.88 4.24 -8.15
C LEU A 62 7.92 4.41 -7.04
N HIS A 63 7.60 5.24 -6.05
CA HIS A 63 8.49 5.42 -4.90
C HIS A 63 8.67 4.07 -4.17
N PRO A 64 9.90 3.61 -3.89
CA PRO A 64 10.16 2.26 -3.38
C PRO A 64 9.48 1.96 -2.04
N LEU A 65 9.18 2.99 -1.24
CA LEU A 65 8.46 2.84 0.03
C LEU A 65 6.95 2.60 -0.14
N ILE A 66 6.35 2.89 -1.29
CA ILE A 66 4.89 2.87 -1.42
C ILE A 66 4.33 1.45 -1.28
N ILE A 67 5.07 0.45 -1.76
CA ILE A 67 4.71 -0.97 -1.69
C ILE A 67 4.71 -1.47 -0.24
N PRO A 68 5.83 -1.38 0.52
CA PRO A 68 5.85 -1.85 1.90
C PRO A 68 4.90 -1.05 2.79
N THR A 69 4.78 0.27 2.59
CA THR A 69 3.91 1.12 3.40
C THR A 69 2.44 0.77 3.20
N SER A 70 1.99 0.56 1.96
CA SER A 70 0.60 0.20 1.68
C SER A 70 0.23 -1.15 2.29
N GLY A 71 1.13 -2.15 2.18
CA GLY A 71 0.91 -3.48 2.76
C GLY A 71 0.83 -3.44 4.29
N VAL A 72 1.76 -2.73 4.94
CA VAL A 72 1.77 -2.60 6.39
C VAL A 72 0.55 -1.84 6.91
N LEU A 73 0.08 -0.80 6.20
CA LEU A 73 -1.13 -0.07 6.55
C LEU A 73 -2.39 -0.94 6.48
N LEU A 74 -2.50 -1.83 5.48
CA LEU A 74 -3.60 -2.80 5.41
C LEU A 74 -3.55 -3.82 6.57
N ILE A 75 -2.37 -4.32 6.91
CA ILE A 75 -2.20 -5.23 8.05
C ILE A 75 -2.53 -4.50 9.37
N SER A 76 -2.03 -3.28 9.53
CA SER A 76 -2.35 -2.42 10.69
C SER A 76 -3.85 -2.16 10.79
N SER A 77 -4.56 -2.00 9.67
CA SER A 77 -6.02 -1.85 9.68
C SER A 77 -6.72 -3.09 10.24
N LEU A 78 -6.31 -4.29 9.79
CA LEU A 78 -6.86 -5.56 10.27
C LEU A 78 -6.56 -5.79 11.75
N VAL A 79 -5.34 -5.54 12.18
CA VAL A 79 -4.95 -5.64 13.60
C VAL A 79 -5.74 -4.64 14.43
N GLY A 80 -5.82 -3.39 14.00
CA GLY A 80 -6.60 -2.33 14.64
C GLY A 80 -8.07 -2.70 14.82
N TYR A 81 -8.68 -3.29 13.80
CA TYR A 81 -10.08 -3.73 13.86
C TYR A 81 -10.28 -4.90 14.84
N ASN A 82 -9.37 -5.87 14.85
CA ASN A 82 -9.46 -7.02 15.75
C ASN A 82 -9.25 -6.65 17.22
N THR A 83 -8.35 -5.69 17.51
CA THR A 83 -8.09 -5.23 18.89
C THR A 83 -9.01 -4.09 19.33
N ALA A 84 -9.95 -3.64 18.47
CA ALA A 84 -10.83 -2.52 18.78
C ALA A 84 -11.76 -2.78 19.97
N LYS A 85 -12.09 -4.05 20.27
CA LYS A 85 -12.86 -4.41 21.46
C LYS A 85 -12.12 -4.13 22.77
N ASP A 86 -10.80 -4.27 22.78
CA ASP A 86 -9.97 -4.14 23.98
C ASP A 86 -9.58 -2.69 24.29
N ILE A 87 -9.52 -1.83 23.26
CA ILE A 87 -9.00 -0.45 23.35
C ILE A 87 -10.13 0.57 23.06
N GLY A 88 -11.28 0.10 22.59
CA GLY A 88 -12.44 0.92 22.25
C GLY A 88 -12.23 1.72 20.96
N THR A 89 -12.76 2.94 20.95
CA THR A 89 -12.83 3.81 19.75
C THR A 89 -11.48 4.05 19.09
N LEU A 90 -10.37 4.06 19.85
CA LEU A 90 -9.03 4.26 19.28
C LEU A 90 -8.66 3.17 18.26
N GLY A 91 -8.99 1.91 18.55
CA GLY A 91 -8.72 0.80 17.64
C GLY A 91 -9.51 0.94 16.33
N HIS A 92 -10.76 1.40 16.40
CA HIS A 92 -11.58 1.67 15.22
C HIS A 92 -11.05 2.84 14.37
N ILE A 93 -10.58 3.92 15.00
CA ILE A 93 -9.99 5.06 14.30
C ILE A 93 -8.73 4.63 13.55
N VAL A 94 -7.82 3.93 14.23
CA VAL A 94 -6.59 3.41 13.62
C VAL A 94 -6.93 2.43 12.49
N ALA A 95 -7.91 1.55 12.70
CA ALA A 95 -8.37 0.62 11.67
C ALA A 95 -8.88 1.35 10.42
N GLY A 96 -9.71 2.37 10.61
CA GLY A 96 -10.32 3.14 9.52
C GLY A 96 -9.28 3.97 8.75
N VAL A 97 -8.43 4.71 9.46
CA VAL A 97 -7.41 5.58 8.83
C VAL A 97 -6.36 4.74 8.12
N SER A 98 -5.80 3.71 8.78
CA SER A 98 -4.80 2.83 8.15
C SER A 98 -5.40 2.08 6.96
N GLY A 99 -6.67 1.65 7.05
CA GLY A 99 -7.35 0.97 5.97
C GLY A 99 -7.57 1.88 4.76
N ALA A 100 -8.04 3.10 4.98
CA ALA A 100 -8.24 4.09 3.92
C ALA A 100 -6.92 4.43 3.20
N LEU A 101 -5.84 4.66 3.96
CA LEU A 101 -4.51 4.94 3.40
C LEU A 101 -3.91 3.73 2.68
N GLY A 102 -4.10 2.51 3.20
CA GLY A 102 -3.64 1.27 2.58
C GLY A 102 -4.36 0.99 1.25
N VAL A 103 -5.67 1.20 1.21
CA VAL A 103 -6.48 1.08 -0.04
C VAL A 103 -6.07 2.16 -1.04
N TRP A 104 -5.89 3.39 -0.59
CA TRP A 104 -5.40 4.48 -1.44
C TRP A 104 -4.01 4.18 -2.01
N GLY A 105 -3.07 3.71 -1.20
CA GLY A 105 -1.73 3.33 -1.64
C GLY A 105 -1.76 2.16 -2.64
N THR A 106 -2.63 1.17 -2.40
CA THR A 106 -2.87 0.06 -3.34
C THR A 106 -3.44 0.57 -4.66
N TRP A 107 -4.37 1.52 -4.62
CA TRP A 107 -4.90 2.17 -5.81
C TRP A 107 -3.78 2.88 -6.59
N VAL A 108 -2.91 3.64 -5.91
CA VAL A 108 -1.74 4.27 -6.56
C VAL A 108 -0.83 3.21 -7.18
N ILE A 109 -0.48 2.12 -6.49
CA ILE A 109 0.35 1.04 -7.05
C ILE A 109 -0.28 0.43 -8.32
N LEU A 110 -1.61 0.26 -8.34
CA LEU A 110 -2.31 -0.34 -9.46
C LEU A 110 -2.40 0.58 -10.68
N PHE A 111 -2.53 1.90 -10.46
CA PHE A 111 -2.86 2.87 -11.51
C PHE A 111 -1.76 3.87 -11.87
N PHE A 112 -0.69 3.96 -11.08
CA PHE A 112 0.42 4.90 -11.33
C PHE A 112 1.37 4.42 -12.44
N GLU A 113 1.52 3.11 -12.61
CA GLU A 113 2.46 2.57 -13.60
C GLU A 113 1.87 2.53 -15.01
N ASP A 114 2.35 3.43 -15.88
CA ASP A 114 1.91 3.51 -17.27
C ASP A 114 2.51 2.42 -18.18
N SER A 115 3.42 1.59 -17.64
CA SER A 115 4.08 0.49 -18.36
C SER A 115 3.10 -0.61 -18.81
N SER A 116 1.92 -0.64 -18.20
CA SER A 116 0.84 -1.56 -18.56
C SER A 116 -0.06 -1.03 -19.67
N LYS A 117 0.24 0.12 -20.30
CA LYS A 117 -0.40 0.47 -21.56
C LYS A 117 0.22 -0.32 -22.71
N SER A 118 -0.63 -0.99 -23.48
CA SER A 118 -0.19 -1.71 -24.67
C SER A 118 0.35 -0.73 -25.71
N LYS A 119 1.61 -0.89 -26.14
CA LYS A 119 2.23 -0.07 -27.20
C LYS A 119 1.44 -0.06 -28.51
N THR A 120 0.66 -1.12 -28.76
CA THR A 120 -0.15 -1.28 -29.98
C THR A 120 -1.55 -0.67 -29.85
N THR A 121 -2.10 -0.51 -28.64
CA THR A 121 -3.52 -0.13 -28.46
C THR A 121 -3.75 1.00 -27.46
N GLY A 122 -2.72 1.51 -26.78
CA GLY A 122 -2.81 2.57 -25.76
C GLY A 122 -3.60 2.20 -24.49
N ALA A 123 -4.38 1.11 -24.50
CA ALA A 123 -5.20 0.68 -23.38
C ALA A 123 -4.40 -0.03 -22.28
N ASN A 124 -4.85 0.18 -21.03
CA ASN A 124 -4.33 -0.47 -19.84
C ASN A 124 -4.63 -1.98 -19.87
N LYS A 125 -3.59 -2.81 -19.92
CA LYS A 125 -3.64 -4.28 -20.00
C LYS A 125 -4.28 -4.93 -18.76
N ARG A 126 -4.31 -4.24 -17.62
CA ARG A 126 -4.93 -4.73 -16.38
C ARG A 126 -6.46 -4.58 -16.38
N THR A 127 -7.00 -3.75 -17.28
CA THR A 127 -8.45 -3.62 -17.48
C THR A 127 -8.95 -4.71 -18.44
N SER A 128 -9.35 -5.85 -17.88
CA SER A 128 -9.93 -6.93 -18.68
C SER A 128 -11.40 -6.64 -19.01
N ARG A 129 -11.85 -7.14 -20.15
CA ARG A 129 -13.28 -7.13 -20.54
C ARG A 129 -14.11 -8.19 -19.83
N PHE A 130 -13.45 -9.05 -19.04
CA PHE A 130 -13.96 -10.38 -18.72
C PHE A 130 -15.06 -10.40 -17.65
N LEU A 131 -15.23 -9.31 -16.89
CA LEU A 131 -16.27 -9.23 -15.85
C LEU A 131 -17.23 -8.04 -15.99
N PHE A 132 -16.85 -6.94 -16.65
CA PHE A 132 -17.66 -5.70 -16.67
C PHE A 132 -17.93 -5.12 -18.06
N GLY A 133 -17.70 -5.87 -19.14
CA GLY A 133 -18.06 -5.41 -20.50
C GLY A 133 -17.39 -4.09 -20.91
N ASN A 134 -16.26 -3.73 -20.29
CA ASN A 134 -15.63 -2.43 -20.46
C ASN A 134 -15.22 -2.19 -21.93
N GLN A 135 -15.78 -1.16 -22.57
CA GLN A 135 -15.44 -0.82 -23.96
C GLN A 135 -14.00 -0.29 -24.11
N ALA A 136 -13.41 0.24 -23.03
CA ALA A 136 -12.03 0.74 -22.99
C ALA A 136 -10.98 -0.37 -22.77
N ALA A 137 -11.38 -1.64 -22.66
CA ALA A 137 -10.45 -2.75 -22.48
C ALA A 137 -9.56 -2.96 -23.71
N ALA A 138 -8.33 -3.44 -23.49
CA ALA A 138 -7.38 -3.68 -24.58
C ALA A 138 -7.88 -4.69 -25.64
N SER A 139 -8.73 -5.65 -25.26
CA SER A 139 -9.28 -6.65 -26.19
C SER A 139 -10.36 -6.09 -27.12
N SER A 140 -11.18 -5.13 -26.68
CA SER A 140 -12.15 -4.46 -27.56
C SER A 140 -11.46 -3.57 -28.59
N ILE A 141 -10.44 -2.82 -28.17
CA ILE A 141 -9.66 -1.96 -29.08
C ILE A 141 -8.91 -2.82 -30.10
N LYS A 142 -8.25 -3.91 -29.65
CA LYS A 142 -7.57 -4.85 -30.56
C LYS A 142 -8.54 -5.53 -31.54
N SER A 143 -9.77 -5.83 -31.11
CA SER A 143 -10.80 -6.39 -31.99
C SER A 143 -11.29 -5.39 -33.04
N ARG A 144 -11.52 -4.12 -32.67
CA ARG A 144 -11.88 -3.06 -33.63
C ARG A 144 -10.77 -2.82 -34.66
N TRP A 145 -9.53 -2.69 -34.19
CA TRP A 145 -8.37 -2.50 -35.07
C TRP A 145 -8.22 -3.64 -36.10
N ARG A 146 -8.44 -4.90 -35.70
CA ARG A 146 -8.45 -6.04 -36.63
C ARG A 146 -9.59 -5.99 -37.65
N LYS A 147 -10.76 -5.46 -37.27
CA LYS A 147 -11.92 -5.36 -38.19
C LYS A 147 -11.67 -4.27 -39.24
N GLU A 148 -11.21 -3.10 -38.81
CA GLU A 148 -10.86 -1.98 -39.70
C GLU A 148 -9.79 -2.39 -40.72
N HIS A 149 -8.70 -3.01 -40.25
CA HIS A 149 -7.59 -3.40 -41.11
C HIS A 149 -7.92 -4.55 -42.09
N ASN A 150 -8.93 -5.37 -41.78
CA ASN A 150 -9.42 -6.43 -42.68
C ASN A 150 -10.44 -5.91 -43.70
N GLN A 151 -11.01 -4.73 -43.44
CA GLN A 151 -11.95 -4.05 -44.32
C GLN A 151 -11.22 -3.19 -45.36
N GLU A 152 -10.07 -2.61 -45.01
CA GLU A 152 -9.17 -1.91 -45.96
C GLU A 152 -8.45 -2.85 -46.95
N ARG A 153 -8.36 -4.15 -46.66
CA ARG A 153 -7.71 -5.15 -47.54
C ARG A 153 -8.66 -5.81 -48.55
N ARG A 154 -9.95 -5.47 -48.55
CA ARG A 154 -10.95 -5.96 -49.50
C ARG A 154 -11.30 -4.86 -50.48
#